data_AF-A0A6A8Q0K4-F1
#
_entry.id   AF-A0A6A8Q0K4-F1
#
_cell.length_a   1.000
_cell.length_b   1.000
_cell.length_c   1.000
_cell.angle_alpha   90.00
_cell.angle_beta   90.00
_cell.angle_gamma   90.00
#
_symmetry.space_group_name_H-M   'P 1'
#
loop_
_entity.id
_entity.type
_entity.pdbx_description
1 polymer ?
#
loop_
_entity_poly.entity_id
_entity_poly.type
_entity_poly.pdbx_seq_one_letter_code
_entity_poly.pdbx_strand_id
1 'polypeptide(L)'
;MKKYNKFLLILASSAGLVVGAPLLSVSCKTVDKEKINLSKFDVIKKNYEIPVYEFSKVGTIFNKSINYRMYVTDEKGDKTIKEVSQSLWDYYNYIEGEVTRIFDGDTIEIKVTKQPNPKPGGKVLNVPTTMKLRIPMIDTLEENTPEVGKEEKELAKKDHAYAEKLIPIGSKVRVISSNWSEKTYDRFVGYVFFGKNFERQFDIEMLAGGYTLARLDTTKVISEFIADLSKESTEAKEIRSYLLPYAAYAINYGILNRKGFYGEVANMRSPYELSSKYLEHGQGMVDFSLSILHYNYWKKPKLATKKNNIYRYLEQINQNKK
;
A
#
# COMPACT_ATOMS: atom_id res chain seq x y z
N MET A 1 -46.77 -24.83 39.61
CA MET A 1 -46.17 -26.18 39.70
C MET A 1 -46.75 -27.06 38.60
N LYS A 2 -46.00 -27.37 37.54
CA LYS A 2 -46.32 -28.51 36.67
C LYS A 2 -45.02 -29.21 36.32
N LYS A 3 -44.95 -30.46 36.77
CA LYS A 3 -43.86 -31.41 36.54
C LYS A 3 -44.30 -32.40 35.47
N TYR A 4 -43.39 -32.60 34.52
CA TYR A 4 -43.15 -33.75 33.65
C TYR A 4 -44.26 -34.32 32.76
N ASN A 5 -43.92 -34.47 31.47
CA ASN A 5 -43.85 -35.82 30.93
C ASN A 5 -42.72 -35.95 29.90
N LYS A 6 -41.93 -37.03 30.06
CA LYS A 6 -40.91 -37.50 29.13
C LYS A 6 -41.61 -38.09 27.89
N PHE A 7 -41.10 -37.79 26.70
CA PHE A 7 -41.11 -38.75 25.60
C PHE A 7 -39.79 -38.69 24.84
N LEU A 8 -39.15 -39.86 24.77
CA LEU A 8 -38.00 -40.19 23.96
C LEU A 8 -38.51 -40.55 22.55
N LEU A 9 -37.87 -40.01 21.50
CA LEU A 9 -37.83 -40.53 20.13
C LEU A 9 -36.55 -39.95 19.50
N ILE A 10 -35.43 -40.68 19.56
CA ILE A 10 -34.90 -41.59 18.53
C ILE A 10 -34.81 -40.94 17.14
N LEU A 11 -33.59 -40.50 16.85
CA LEU A 11 -32.83 -40.51 15.58
C LEU A 11 -33.60 -40.95 14.32
N ALA A 12 -33.72 -40.02 13.38
CA ALA A 12 -33.70 -40.33 11.95
C ALA A 12 -32.71 -39.37 11.28
N SER A 13 -31.57 -39.94 10.91
CA SER A 13 -30.55 -39.38 10.03
C SER A 13 -31.15 -39.04 8.67
N SER A 14 -31.19 -37.75 8.33
CA SER A 14 -31.31 -37.29 6.95
C SER A 14 -29.99 -36.65 6.55
N ALA A 15 -29.19 -37.42 5.81
CA ALA A 15 -28.07 -36.93 5.04
C ALA A 15 -28.60 -35.90 4.03
N GLY A 16 -28.48 -34.61 4.38
CA GLY A 16 -28.73 -33.51 3.46
C GLY A 16 -27.65 -33.51 2.40
N LEU A 17 -28.03 -33.85 1.17
CA LEU A 17 -27.24 -33.60 -0.03
C LEU A 17 -26.76 -32.14 -0.02
N VAL A 18 -25.46 -31.95 0.16
CA VAL A 18 -24.80 -30.69 -0.17
C VAL A 18 -24.82 -30.59 -1.69
N VAL A 19 -25.84 -29.91 -2.21
CA VAL A 19 -25.92 -29.52 -3.61
C VAL A 19 -24.71 -28.60 -3.84
N GLY A 20 -23.69 -29.16 -4.48
CA GLY A 20 -22.50 -28.42 -4.89
C GLY A 20 -22.92 -27.23 -5.72
N ALA A 21 -22.72 -26.02 -5.19
CA ALA A 21 -22.81 -24.82 -5.98
C ALA A 21 -21.84 -24.97 -7.16
N PRO A 22 -22.25 -24.65 -8.40
CA PRO A 22 -21.35 -24.71 -9.53
C PRO A 22 -20.22 -23.72 -9.23
N LEU A 23 -19.01 -24.25 -9.10
CA LEU A 23 -17.79 -23.47 -9.22
C LEU A 23 -17.89 -22.73 -10.55
N LEU A 24 -18.23 -21.45 -10.49
CA LEU A 24 -18.14 -20.54 -11.63
C LEU A 24 -16.69 -20.61 -12.07
N SER A 25 -16.43 -21.35 -13.14
CA SER A 25 -15.14 -21.35 -13.80
C SER A 25 -14.88 -19.91 -14.22
N VAL A 26 -13.97 -19.25 -13.51
CA VAL A 26 -13.50 -17.91 -13.84
C VAL A 26 -12.83 -18.05 -15.20
N SER A 27 -13.56 -17.74 -16.26
CA SER A 27 -13.00 -17.59 -17.59
C SER A 27 -11.93 -16.51 -17.48
N CYS A 28 -10.68 -16.96 -17.36
CA CYS A 28 -9.48 -16.14 -17.42
C CYS A 28 -9.41 -15.58 -18.84
N LYS A 29 -10.09 -14.47 -19.11
CA LYS A 29 -9.75 -13.64 -20.26
C LYS A 29 -8.29 -13.25 -20.06
N THR A 30 -7.42 -13.80 -20.89
CA THR A 30 -6.04 -13.37 -21.01
C THR A 30 -6.06 -11.88 -21.27
N VAL A 31 -5.48 -11.13 -20.34
CA VAL A 31 -5.35 -9.69 -20.48
C VAL A 31 -4.52 -9.43 -21.73
N ASP A 32 -5.08 -8.64 -22.64
CA ASP A 32 -4.42 -8.26 -23.88
C ASP A 32 -3.27 -7.29 -23.56
N LYS A 33 -2.07 -7.85 -23.38
CA LYS A 33 -0.87 -7.11 -22.96
C LYS A 33 -0.49 -6.00 -23.94
N GLU A 34 -0.80 -6.16 -25.23
CA GLU A 34 -0.50 -5.18 -26.27
C GLU A 34 -1.24 -3.85 -26.03
N LYS A 35 -2.33 -3.88 -25.25
CA LYS A 35 -3.12 -2.69 -24.90
C LYS A 35 -2.63 -1.96 -23.65
N ILE A 36 -1.58 -2.43 -22.99
CA ILE A 36 -1.06 -1.83 -21.75
C ILE A 36 0.21 -1.04 -22.07
N ASN A 37 0.06 0.27 -22.19
CA ASN A 37 1.19 1.16 -22.40
C ASN A 37 1.41 2.05 -21.17
N LEU A 38 2.40 1.70 -20.35
CA LEU A 38 2.73 2.43 -19.13
C LEU A 38 3.39 3.80 -19.37
N SER A 39 3.94 4.08 -20.56
CA SER A 39 4.56 5.40 -20.83
C SER A 39 3.52 6.53 -20.86
N LYS A 40 2.25 6.22 -21.14
CA LYS A 40 1.15 7.19 -21.04
C LYS A 40 0.86 7.63 -19.62
N PHE A 41 1.42 6.93 -18.64
CA PHE A 41 1.25 7.19 -17.22
C PHE A 41 2.28 8.18 -16.65
N ASP A 42 3.14 8.76 -17.50
CA ASP A 42 4.03 9.84 -17.09
C ASP A 42 3.21 11.00 -16.50
N VAL A 43 3.57 11.38 -15.27
CA VAL A 43 2.83 12.39 -14.51
C VAL A 43 3.26 13.78 -14.94
N ILE A 44 2.36 14.74 -14.73
CA ILE A 44 2.61 16.16 -14.95
C ILE A 44 3.83 16.63 -14.13
N LYS A 45 4.88 17.09 -14.83
CA LYS A 45 6.11 17.64 -14.21
C LYS A 45 5.87 18.72 -13.15
N LYS A 46 4.80 19.50 -13.24
CA LYS A 46 4.41 20.50 -12.19
C LYS A 46 4.23 19.83 -10.81
N ASN A 47 3.80 18.57 -10.77
CA ASN A 47 3.43 17.87 -9.55
C ASN A 47 4.46 16.83 -9.08
N TYR A 48 5.29 16.30 -9.98
CA TYR A 48 6.29 15.26 -9.68
C TYR A 48 7.55 15.50 -10.49
N GLU A 49 8.69 15.53 -9.80
CA GLU A 49 9.99 15.88 -10.39
C GLU A 49 10.69 14.69 -11.04
N ILE A 50 10.42 13.48 -10.55
CA ILE A 50 10.96 12.25 -11.11
C ILE A 50 9.90 11.52 -11.97
N PRO A 51 10.28 10.89 -13.08
CA PRO A 51 9.36 10.05 -13.85
C PRO A 51 8.91 8.82 -13.06
N VAL A 52 7.68 8.36 -13.28
CA VAL A 52 7.10 7.22 -12.54
C VAL A 52 7.79 5.89 -12.79
N TYR A 53 8.46 5.74 -13.95
CA TYR A 53 9.26 4.55 -14.23
C TYR A 53 10.55 4.48 -13.39
N GLU A 54 10.99 5.58 -12.79
CA GLU A 54 12.08 5.63 -11.82
C GLU A 54 11.58 5.39 -10.38
N PHE A 55 10.60 4.50 -10.22
CA PHE A 55 9.96 4.22 -8.92
C PHE A 55 10.93 3.79 -7.81
N SER A 56 12.08 3.22 -8.15
CA SER A 56 13.14 2.88 -7.19
C SER A 56 13.85 4.10 -6.60
N LYS A 57 13.58 5.31 -7.09
CA LYS A 57 14.13 6.58 -6.56
C LYS A 57 13.07 7.47 -5.92
N VAL A 58 11.87 6.97 -5.68
CA VAL A 58 10.72 7.74 -5.16
C VAL A 58 10.99 8.46 -3.84
N GLY A 59 11.86 7.92 -2.98
CA GLY A 59 12.27 8.57 -1.73
C GLY A 59 12.99 9.91 -1.95
N THR A 60 13.59 10.14 -3.12
CA THR A 60 14.27 11.41 -3.42
C THR A 60 13.32 12.61 -3.47
N ILE A 61 12.03 12.38 -3.74
CA ILE A 61 10.97 13.40 -3.69
C ILE A 61 10.95 14.09 -2.33
N PHE A 62 11.23 13.36 -1.26
CA PHE A 62 11.10 13.88 0.10
C PHE A 62 12.25 14.81 0.52
N ASN A 63 13.29 14.93 -0.32
CA ASN A 63 14.33 15.95 -0.16
C ASN A 63 13.85 17.36 -0.57
N LYS A 64 12.72 17.44 -1.28
CA LYS A 64 12.12 18.71 -1.70
C LYS A 64 11.66 19.52 -0.50
N SER A 65 11.93 20.82 -0.54
CA SER A 65 11.37 21.77 0.42
C SER A 65 9.97 22.23 0.03
N ILE A 66 9.10 22.33 1.03
CA ILE A 66 7.76 22.92 0.92
C ILE A 66 7.64 24.11 1.87
N ASN A 67 6.74 25.02 1.54
CA ASN A 67 6.42 26.17 2.38
C ASN A 67 5.03 25.96 2.98
N TYR A 68 4.94 26.13 4.30
CA TYR A 68 3.66 26.05 4.99
C TYR A 68 3.63 27.00 6.18
N ARG A 69 2.42 27.38 6.58
CA ARG A 69 2.19 28.22 7.75
C ARG A 69 1.94 27.32 8.95
N MET A 70 2.58 27.64 10.07
CA MET A 70 2.32 26.97 11.34
C MET A 70 2.28 27.95 12.50
N TYR A 71 1.53 27.57 13.54
CA TYR A 71 1.56 28.29 14.81
C TYR A 71 2.85 27.96 15.54
N VAL A 72 3.61 29.00 15.88
CA VAL A 72 4.78 28.92 16.74
C VAL A 72 4.43 29.63 18.04
N THR A 73 4.61 28.93 19.15
CA THR A 73 4.45 29.48 20.49
C THR A 73 5.81 30.04 20.92
N ASP A 74 5.86 31.30 21.33
CA ASP A 74 7.09 31.89 21.88
C ASP A 74 7.31 31.51 23.35
N GLU A 75 8.41 31.97 23.94
CA GLU A 75 8.77 31.72 25.35
C GLU A 75 7.74 32.29 26.35
N LYS A 76 6.88 33.22 25.91
CA LYS A 76 5.83 33.84 26.72
C LYS A 76 4.47 33.14 26.57
N GLY A 77 4.38 32.14 25.68
CA GLY A 77 3.14 31.42 25.41
C GLY A 77 2.29 32.02 24.28
N ASP A 78 2.75 33.10 23.64
CA ASP A 78 2.01 33.76 22.57
C ASP A 78 2.14 32.99 21.25
N LYS A 79 1.00 32.75 20.59
CA LYS A 79 0.96 32.03 19.32
C LYS A 79 1.04 33.00 18.15
N THR A 80 2.07 32.85 17.33
CA THR A 80 2.23 33.59 16.08
C THR A 80 2.22 32.64 14.89
N ILE A 81 1.65 33.07 13.76
CA ILE A 81 1.72 32.31 12.51
C ILE A 81 3.05 32.65 11.85
N LYS A 82 3.90 31.65 11.62
CA LYS A 82 5.13 31.79 10.84
C LYS A 82 5.06 30.95 9.59
N GLU A 83 5.62 31.49 8.51
CA GLU A 83 5.93 30.73 7.32
C GLU A 83 7.23 29.97 7.55
N VAL A 84 7.20 28.66 7.32
CA VAL A 84 8.32 27.75 7.53
C VAL A 84 8.58 27.03 6.22
N SER A 85 9.87 26.93 5.86
CA SER A 85 10.34 26.13 4.74
C SER A 85 11.14 24.95 5.27
N GLN A 86 10.70 23.74 4.95
CA GLN A 86 11.32 22.49 5.41
C GLN A 86 11.24 21.42 4.32
N SER A 87 12.18 20.47 4.36
CA SER A 87 12.08 19.28 3.53
C SER A 87 10.79 18.52 3.83
N LEU A 88 10.25 17.78 2.86
CA LEU A 88 9.11 16.90 3.09
C LEU A 88 9.42 15.85 4.16
N TRP A 89 10.67 15.38 4.24
CA TRP A 89 11.11 14.55 5.37
C TRP A 89 10.77 15.20 6.71
N ASP A 90 11.27 16.42 6.95
CA ASP A 90 11.07 17.13 8.21
C ASP A 90 9.60 17.49 8.43
N TYR A 91 8.87 17.88 7.38
CA TYR A 91 7.43 18.16 7.46
C TYR A 91 6.63 16.97 8.02
N TYR A 92 6.95 15.77 7.57
CA TYR A 92 6.31 14.53 8.00
C TYR A 92 6.88 13.95 9.30
N ASN A 93 7.83 14.62 9.96
CA ASN A 93 8.44 14.14 11.19
C ASN A 93 8.90 12.67 11.08
N TYR A 94 9.75 12.39 10.10
CA TYR A 94 10.31 11.04 9.93
C TYR A 94 11.07 10.58 11.17
N ILE A 95 11.21 9.26 11.29
CA ILE A 95 12.16 8.60 12.18
C ILE A 95 13.19 7.84 11.36
N GLU A 96 14.35 7.56 11.96
CA GLU A 96 15.29 6.58 11.40
C GLU A 96 15.41 5.39 12.33
N GLY A 97 15.66 4.23 11.75
CA GLY A 97 15.81 2.99 12.47
C GLY A 97 16.61 1.95 11.72
N GLU A 98 16.73 0.79 12.35
CA GLU A 98 17.36 -0.41 11.81
C GLU A 98 16.35 -1.55 11.88
N VAL A 99 16.19 -2.30 10.78
CA VAL A 99 15.30 -3.47 10.74
C VAL A 99 15.86 -4.57 11.64
N THR A 100 15.09 -4.97 12.65
CA THR A 100 15.47 -6.04 13.58
C THR A 100 14.80 -7.37 13.27
N ARG A 101 13.62 -7.32 12.64
CA ARG A 101 12.85 -8.52 12.28
C ARG A 101 11.90 -8.24 11.11
N ILE A 102 11.61 -9.28 10.35
CA ILE A 102 10.50 -9.31 9.38
C ILE A 102 9.53 -10.38 9.89
N PHE A 103 8.26 -10.03 10.06
CA PHE A 103 7.24 -10.95 10.56
C PHE A 103 6.53 -11.66 9.42
N ASP A 104 6.26 -10.93 8.34
CA ASP A 104 5.64 -11.38 7.10
C ASP A 104 6.00 -10.36 6.01
N GLY A 105 5.45 -10.52 4.80
CA GLY A 105 5.78 -9.66 3.68
C GLY A 105 5.34 -8.18 3.82
N ASP A 106 4.53 -7.82 4.81
CA ASP A 106 4.00 -6.46 5.01
C ASP A 106 4.11 -5.90 6.43
N THR A 107 4.79 -6.64 7.32
CA THR A 107 4.98 -6.30 8.72
C THR A 107 6.44 -6.50 9.14
N ILE A 108 7.07 -5.44 9.64
CA ILE A 108 8.48 -5.45 10.08
C ILE A 108 8.62 -4.94 11.52
N GLU A 109 9.73 -5.25 12.17
CA GLU A 109 10.17 -4.61 13.40
C GLU A 109 11.41 -3.75 13.14
N ILE A 110 11.44 -2.57 13.76
CA ILE A 110 12.60 -1.70 13.76
C ILE A 110 13.03 -1.34 15.18
N LYS A 111 14.33 -1.11 15.33
CA LYS A 111 14.91 -0.35 16.43
C LYS A 111 15.11 1.10 15.98
N VAL A 112 14.47 2.03 16.65
CA VAL A 112 14.57 3.47 16.36
C VAL A 112 15.95 3.98 16.77
N THR A 113 16.67 4.56 15.81
CA THR A 113 18.01 5.14 15.99
C THR A 113 17.97 6.67 15.97
N LYS A 114 16.91 7.27 15.40
CA LYS A 114 16.65 8.71 15.41
C LYS A 114 15.18 8.98 15.68
N GLN A 115 14.91 9.72 16.76
CA GLN A 115 13.57 10.18 17.11
C GLN A 115 13.09 11.29 16.15
N PRO A 116 11.76 11.50 16.03
CA PRO A 116 11.22 12.56 15.18
C PRO A 116 11.70 13.92 15.64
N ASN A 117 12.00 14.81 14.69
CA ASN A 117 12.32 16.20 15.00
C ASN A 117 11.11 16.88 15.66
N PRO A 118 11.32 17.67 16.73
CA PRO A 118 10.26 18.52 17.26
C PRO A 118 9.79 19.50 16.18
N LYS A 119 8.47 19.58 15.97
CA LYS A 119 7.91 20.65 15.13
C LYS A 119 8.14 22.00 15.85
N PRO A 120 8.52 23.07 15.13
CA PRO A 120 8.66 24.39 15.74
C PRO A 120 7.41 24.79 16.53
N GLY A 121 7.54 25.04 17.84
CA GLY A 121 6.40 25.38 18.72
C GLY A 121 5.39 24.26 18.98
N GLY A 122 5.67 23.02 18.54
CA GLY A 122 4.86 21.84 18.79
C GLY A 122 5.34 21.00 19.98
N LYS A 123 4.50 20.07 20.44
CA LYS A 123 4.92 19.07 21.45
C LYS A 123 5.96 18.14 20.84
N VAL A 124 6.97 17.78 21.63
CA VAL A 124 7.92 16.72 21.27
C VAL A 124 7.15 15.42 21.13
N LEU A 125 7.22 14.83 19.94
CA LEU A 125 6.64 13.52 19.68
C LEU A 125 7.71 12.47 19.92
N ASN A 126 7.49 11.61 20.91
CA ASN A 126 8.38 10.50 21.21
C ASN A 126 7.72 9.20 20.76
N VAL A 127 8.44 8.42 19.95
CA VAL A 127 8.03 7.06 19.60
C VAL A 127 8.83 6.04 20.42
N PRO A 128 8.29 4.83 20.65
CA PRO A 128 9.04 3.78 21.34
C PRO A 128 10.37 3.44 20.65
N THR A 129 11.36 2.96 21.41
CA THR A 129 12.67 2.57 20.87
C THR A 129 12.60 1.35 19.96
N THR A 130 11.57 0.52 20.11
CA THR A 130 11.29 -0.63 19.25
C THR A 130 9.86 -0.53 18.77
N MET A 131 9.65 -0.68 17.47
CA MET A 131 8.35 -0.52 16.84
C MET A 131 8.09 -1.62 15.84
N LYS A 132 6.93 -2.27 15.97
CA LYS A 132 6.35 -3.12 14.93
C LYS A 132 5.55 -2.25 13.97
N LEU A 133 5.86 -2.33 12.69
CA LEU A 133 5.32 -1.51 11.62
C LEU A 133 4.47 -2.34 10.68
N ARG A 134 3.26 -1.88 10.37
CA ARG A 134 2.42 -2.34 9.25
C ARG A 134 2.62 -1.42 8.06
N ILE A 135 2.88 -2.01 6.90
CA ILE A 135 3.18 -1.31 5.64
C ILE A 135 1.88 -0.90 4.90
N PRO A 136 1.50 0.39 4.86
CA PRO A 136 0.10 0.81 4.65
C PRO A 136 -0.54 0.56 3.29
N MET A 137 0.22 0.41 2.19
CA MET A 137 -0.36 0.35 0.84
C MET A 137 -0.45 -1.06 0.25
N ILE A 138 0.05 -2.07 0.95
CA ILE A 138 0.08 -3.46 0.48
C ILE A 138 -0.52 -4.39 1.52
N ASP A 139 -0.90 -5.59 1.10
CA ASP A 139 -1.27 -6.71 1.97
C ASP A 139 -0.68 -7.97 1.37
N THR A 140 0.11 -8.71 2.13
CA THR A 140 0.70 -9.97 1.69
C THR A 140 -0.15 -11.17 2.11
N LEU A 141 0.20 -12.36 1.62
CA LEU A 141 -0.50 -13.58 2.01
C LEU A 141 -0.19 -13.92 3.48
N GLU A 142 -1.14 -14.54 4.16
CA GLU A 142 -1.04 -14.75 5.61
C GLU A 142 -0.28 -16.05 5.94
N GLU A 143 0.89 -15.94 6.59
CA GLU A 143 1.67 -17.12 6.99
C GLU A 143 1.30 -17.66 8.38
N ASN A 144 0.85 -16.77 9.28
CA ASN A 144 0.75 -17.04 10.72
C ASN A 144 -0.69 -17.27 11.22
N THR A 145 -1.68 -17.28 10.32
CA THR A 145 -3.08 -17.45 10.72
C THR A 145 -3.51 -18.92 10.70
N PRO A 146 -4.12 -19.45 11.78
CA PRO A 146 -4.49 -20.87 11.87
C PRO A 146 -5.46 -21.33 10.77
N GLU A 147 -6.37 -20.44 10.36
CA GLU A 147 -7.45 -20.73 9.40
C GLU A 147 -6.95 -20.83 7.95
N VAL A 148 -5.72 -20.40 7.68
CA VAL A 148 -5.15 -20.35 6.34
C VAL A 148 -4.61 -21.72 5.92
N GLY A 149 -5.02 -22.14 4.72
CA GLY A 149 -4.65 -23.42 4.12
C GLY A 149 -3.16 -23.53 3.75
N LYS A 150 -2.70 -24.75 3.52
CA LYS A 150 -1.28 -25.05 3.20
C LYS A 150 -0.79 -24.29 1.96
N GLU A 151 -1.63 -24.13 0.95
CA GLU A 151 -1.24 -23.47 -0.31
C GLU A 151 -0.90 -21.98 -0.10
N GLU A 152 -1.76 -21.24 0.59
CA GLU A 152 -1.52 -19.83 0.89
C GLU A 152 -0.28 -19.65 1.77
N LYS A 153 -0.07 -20.51 2.78
CA LYS A 153 1.15 -20.49 3.62
C LYS A 153 2.44 -20.70 2.82
N GLU A 154 2.43 -21.59 1.83
CA GLU A 154 3.61 -21.81 0.98
C GLU A 154 3.90 -20.62 0.07
N LEU A 155 2.87 -19.88 -0.37
CA LEU A 155 3.02 -18.65 -1.13
C LEU A 155 3.45 -17.48 -0.23
N ALA A 156 2.89 -17.35 0.97
CA ALA A 156 3.26 -16.34 1.97
C ALA A 156 4.76 -16.40 2.29
N LYS A 157 5.33 -17.60 2.44
CA LYS A 157 6.79 -17.77 2.59
C LYS A 157 7.60 -17.16 1.44
N LYS A 158 7.05 -17.07 0.23
CA LYS A 158 7.72 -16.50 -0.94
C LYS A 158 7.72 -14.97 -0.93
N ASP A 159 6.59 -14.35 -0.56
CA ASP A 159 6.56 -12.90 -0.40
C ASP A 159 7.36 -12.44 0.82
N HIS A 160 7.34 -13.20 1.93
CA HIS A 160 8.24 -13.03 3.07
C HIS A 160 9.70 -13.07 2.65
N ALA A 161 10.14 -14.14 1.96
CA ALA A 161 11.53 -14.27 1.53
C ALA A 161 11.95 -13.14 0.56
N TYR A 162 11.01 -12.62 -0.24
CA TYR A 162 11.28 -11.45 -1.08
C TYR A 162 11.42 -10.18 -0.25
N ALA A 163 10.59 -9.96 0.78
CA ALA A 163 10.73 -8.87 1.73
C ALA A 163 12.10 -8.90 2.44
N GLU A 164 12.54 -10.07 2.93
CA GLU A 164 13.87 -10.25 3.53
C GLU A 164 15.01 -9.92 2.57
N LYS A 165 14.88 -10.31 1.29
CA LYS A 165 15.85 -9.96 0.26
C LYS A 165 15.86 -8.45 -0.02
N LEU A 166 14.69 -7.83 0.00
CA LEU A 166 14.51 -6.42 -0.33
C LEU A 166 15.09 -5.52 0.77
N ILE A 167 14.80 -5.85 2.03
CA ILE A 167 15.22 -5.08 3.20
C ILE A 167 15.81 -6.01 4.29
N PRO A 168 17.03 -6.55 4.10
CA PRO A 168 17.61 -7.50 5.05
C PRO A 168 17.68 -6.95 6.48
N ILE A 169 17.63 -7.84 7.48
CA ILE A 169 17.87 -7.46 8.89
C ILE A 169 19.20 -6.68 8.98
N GLY A 170 19.20 -5.60 9.76
CA GLY A 170 20.31 -4.64 9.83
C GLY A 170 20.22 -3.50 8.83
N SER A 171 19.25 -3.51 7.91
CA SER A 171 19.03 -2.42 6.98
C SER A 171 18.63 -1.14 7.70
N LYS A 172 19.29 -0.03 7.34
CA LYS A 172 18.90 1.31 7.79
C LYS A 172 17.67 1.78 7.03
N VAL A 173 16.72 2.34 7.77
CA VAL A 173 15.45 2.81 7.22
C VAL A 173 15.10 4.19 7.72
N ARG A 174 14.33 4.90 6.89
CA ARG A 174 13.60 6.10 7.28
C ARG A 174 12.12 5.80 7.18
N VAL A 175 11.35 6.16 8.20
CA VAL A 175 9.91 5.84 8.28
C VAL A 175 9.11 7.10 8.48
N ILE A 176 8.05 7.24 7.70
CA ILE A 176 7.02 8.27 7.88
C ILE A 176 5.72 7.60 8.29
N SER A 177 5.03 8.18 9.27
CA SER A 177 3.63 7.84 9.56
C SER A 177 2.75 9.06 9.30
N SER A 178 1.54 8.83 8.78
CA SER A 178 0.50 9.87 8.75
C SER A 178 0.11 10.31 10.16
N ASN A 179 0.19 9.40 11.14
CA ASN A 179 -0.08 9.67 12.54
C ASN A 179 0.58 8.61 13.43
N TRP A 180 1.64 8.98 14.16
CA TRP A 180 2.34 8.07 15.08
C TRP A 180 1.50 7.58 16.26
N SER A 181 0.30 8.14 16.48
CA SER A 181 -0.64 7.66 17.50
C SER A 181 -1.58 6.58 16.96
N GLU A 182 -1.69 6.44 15.63
CA GLU A 182 -2.58 5.50 14.97
C GLU A 182 -1.93 4.11 14.89
N LYS A 183 -2.68 3.10 15.33
CA LYS A 183 -2.23 1.70 15.35
C LYS A 183 -3.27 0.78 14.75
N THR A 184 -2.80 -0.25 14.05
CA THR A 184 -3.59 -1.40 13.64
C THR A 184 -3.21 -2.57 14.54
N TYR A 185 -4.05 -2.85 15.53
CA TYR A 185 -3.71 -3.73 16.67
C TYR A 185 -2.47 -3.20 17.43
N ASP A 186 -1.41 -3.99 17.52
CA ASP A 186 -0.13 -3.64 18.16
C ASP A 186 0.86 -2.92 17.23
N ARG A 187 0.51 -2.74 15.95
CA ARG A 187 1.41 -2.24 14.90
C ARG A 187 1.18 -0.76 14.60
N PHE A 188 2.25 0.01 14.50
CA PHE A 188 2.21 1.37 13.96
C PHE A 188 2.10 1.31 12.44
N VAL A 189 1.41 2.27 11.83
CA VAL A 189 1.32 2.35 10.37
C VAL A 189 2.44 3.26 9.85
N GLY A 190 3.29 2.74 8.96
CA GLY A 190 4.47 3.47 8.51
C GLY A 190 4.91 3.15 7.08
N TYR A 191 5.16 4.20 6.30
CA TYR A 191 5.79 4.11 4.99
C TYR A 191 7.30 3.99 5.19
N VAL A 192 7.87 2.87 4.75
CA VAL A 192 9.28 2.54 4.97
C VAL A 192 10.10 2.85 3.74
N PHE A 193 11.16 3.64 3.93
CA PHE A 193 12.12 4.03 2.91
C PHE A 193 13.51 3.48 3.24
N PHE A 194 14.21 2.99 2.23
CA PHE A 194 15.46 2.25 2.39
C PHE A 194 16.36 2.39 1.16
N GLY A 195 17.50 1.70 1.15
CA GLY A 195 18.51 1.81 0.11
C GLY A 195 19.40 3.05 0.29
N LYS A 196 20.24 3.34 -0.71
CA LYS A 196 21.17 4.46 -0.65
C LYS A 196 20.37 5.76 -0.47
N ASN A 197 20.68 6.51 0.59
CA ASN A 197 20.00 7.77 0.92
C ASN A 197 18.46 7.64 1.03
N PHE A 198 17.93 6.46 1.37
CA PHE A 198 16.50 6.20 1.52
C PHE A 198 15.68 6.45 0.24
N GLU A 199 16.28 6.23 -0.94
CA GLU A 199 15.64 6.51 -2.23
C GLU A 199 14.55 5.51 -2.63
N ARG A 200 14.55 4.30 -2.06
CA ARG A 200 13.59 3.24 -2.36
C ARG A 200 12.47 3.23 -1.33
N GLN A 201 11.28 2.79 -1.74
CA GLN A 201 10.10 2.74 -0.86
C GLN A 201 9.49 1.34 -0.89
N PHE A 202 9.27 0.75 0.29
CA PHE A 202 9.05 -0.67 0.46
C PHE A 202 7.76 -1.17 -0.20
N ASP A 203 6.62 -0.51 0.01
CA ASP A 203 5.33 -0.84 -0.61
C ASP A 203 5.45 -0.92 -2.14
N ILE A 204 6.08 0.09 -2.74
CA ILE A 204 6.25 0.23 -4.19
C ILE A 204 7.15 -0.88 -4.75
N GLU A 205 8.23 -1.22 -4.03
CA GLU A 205 9.17 -2.25 -4.44
C GLU A 205 8.57 -3.68 -4.32
N MET A 206 7.73 -3.92 -3.31
CA MET A 206 6.93 -5.15 -3.19
C MET A 206 5.93 -5.28 -4.35
N LEU A 207 5.23 -4.20 -4.69
CA LEU A 207 4.32 -4.16 -5.84
C LEU A 207 5.04 -4.37 -7.18
N ALA A 208 6.19 -3.72 -7.39
CA ALA A 208 7.02 -3.88 -8.59
C ALA A 208 7.56 -5.31 -8.72
N GLY A 209 7.86 -5.96 -7.60
CA GLY A 209 8.28 -7.35 -7.53
C GLY A 209 7.16 -8.35 -7.85
N GLY A 210 5.89 -7.93 -7.86
CA GLY A 210 4.77 -8.83 -8.14
C GLY A 210 4.51 -9.87 -7.04
N TYR A 211 4.87 -9.55 -5.80
CA TYR A 211 4.69 -10.42 -4.62
C TYR A 211 3.49 -10.03 -3.76
N THR A 212 2.72 -9.00 -4.15
CA THR A 212 1.60 -8.50 -3.35
C THR A 212 0.55 -7.81 -4.22
N LEU A 213 -0.64 -7.63 -3.66
CA LEU A 213 -1.61 -6.65 -4.15
C LEU A 213 -1.60 -5.40 -3.28
N ALA A 214 -2.22 -4.33 -3.78
CA ALA A 214 -2.37 -3.09 -3.03
C ALA A 214 -3.62 -3.14 -2.15
N ARG A 215 -3.52 -2.54 -0.96
CA ARG A 215 -4.61 -2.38 0.01
C ARG A 215 -4.91 -0.89 0.19
N LEU A 216 -5.77 -0.37 -0.67
CA LEU A 216 -6.16 1.04 -0.70
C LEU A 216 -7.68 1.16 -0.57
N ASP A 217 -8.16 2.13 0.21
CA ASP A 217 -9.56 2.57 0.18
C ASP A 217 -9.82 3.32 -1.14
N THR A 218 -10.26 2.58 -2.16
CA THR A 218 -10.37 3.03 -3.56
C THR A 218 -11.07 4.38 -3.73
N THR A 219 -12.16 4.64 -3.00
CA THR A 219 -12.94 5.88 -3.18
C THR A 219 -12.26 7.07 -2.53
N LYS A 220 -11.84 6.91 -1.27
CA LYS A 220 -11.19 7.98 -0.50
C LYS A 220 -9.85 8.35 -1.16
N VAL A 221 -9.04 7.35 -1.47
CA VAL A 221 -7.69 7.52 -2.03
C VAL A 221 -7.68 8.31 -3.34
N ILE A 222 -8.63 8.06 -4.24
CA ILE A 222 -8.68 8.80 -5.51
C ILE A 222 -9.13 10.24 -5.29
N SER A 223 -10.14 10.46 -4.45
CA SER A 223 -10.60 11.82 -4.17
C SER A 223 -9.52 12.68 -3.54
N GLU A 224 -8.76 12.14 -2.60
CA GLU A 224 -7.60 12.77 -1.96
C GLU A 224 -6.48 13.05 -2.96
N PHE A 225 -6.12 12.04 -3.77
CA PHE A 225 -5.10 12.19 -4.80
C PHE A 225 -5.45 13.29 -5.82
N ILE A 226 -6.69 13.33 -6.30
CA ILE A 226 -7.15 14.36 -7.24
C ILE A 226 -7.11 15.75 -6.61
N ALA A 227 -7.51 15.87 -5.34
CA ALA A 227 -7.41 17.14 -4.62
C ALA A 227 -5.94 17.58 -4.49
N ASP A 228 -5.04 16.68 -4.11
CA ASP A 228 -3.61 16.97 -3.95
C ASP A 228 -2.87 17.28 -5.27
N LEU A 229 -3.35 16.77 -6.40
CA LEU A 229 -2.83 17.13 -7.72
C LEU A 229 -3.15 18.57 -8.14
N SER A 230 -4.19 19.17 -7.55
CA SER A 230 -4.57 20.55 -7.83
C SER A 230 -3.76 21.57 -7.02
N LYS A 231 -3.11 21.14 -5.94
CA LYS A 231 -2.25 21.98 -5.10
C LYS A 231 -0.97 22.40 -5.82
N GLU A 232 -0.43 23.55 -5.45
CA GLU A 232 0.86 24.00 -5.95
C GLU A 232 2.00 23.06 -5.49
N SER A 233 3.09 23.06 -6.24
CA SER A 233 4.20 22.12 -5.99
C SER A 233 4.91 22.36 -4.65
N THR A 234 4.73 23.54 -4.06
CA THR A 234 5.29 23.98 -2.78
C THR A 234 4.35 23.70 -1.60
N GLU A 235 3.13 23.23 -1.85
CA GLU A 235 2.16 22.90 -0.80
C GLU A 235 2.31 21.44 -0.37
N ALA A 236 2.05 21.20 0.92
CA ALA A 236 2.00 19.86 1.48
C ALA A 236 0.80 19.06 0.97
N LYS A 237 1.05 17.79 0.63
CA LYS A 237 0.05 16.81 0.21
C LYS A 237 -0.07 15.73 1.28
N GLU A 238 -0.99 14.79 1.13
CA GLU A 238 -0.89 13.53 1.85
C GLU A 238 0.35 12.76 1.37
N ILE A 239 1.06 12.08 2.27
CA ILE A 239 2.25 11.30 1.89
C ILE A 239 1.93 10.31 0.78
N ARG A 240 0.77 9.66 0.89
CA ARG A 240 0.27 8.70 -0.08
C ARG A 240 0.12 9.31 -1.47
N SER A 241 -0.28 10.57 -1.56
CA SER A 241 -0.41 11.27 -2.84
C SER A 241 0.93 11.43 -3.55
N TYR A 242 2.05 11.56 -2.82
CA TYR A 242 3.39 11.52 -3.44
C TYR A 242 3.75 10.13 -3.98
N LEU A 243 3.26 9.06 -3.35
CA LEU A 243 3.64 7.67 -3.65
C LEU A 243 2.72 6.98 -4.68
N LEU A 244 1.44 7.34 -4.74
CA LEU A 244 0.42 6.64 -5.55
C LEU A 244 0.77 6.47 -7.03
N PRO A 245 1.32 7.47 -7.74
CA PRO A 245 1.70 7.27 -9.14
C PRO A 245 2.80 6.20 -9.28
N TYR A 246 3.75 6.15 -8.35
CA TYR A 246 4.81 5.14 -8.38
C TYR A 246 4.27 3.76 -8.03
N ALA A 247 3.37 3.66 -7.05
CA ALA A 247 2.69 2.41 -6.71
C ALA A 247 1.84 1.88 -7.88
N ALA A 248 1.12 2.78 -8.55
CA ALA A 248 0.35 2.46 -9.74
C ALA A 248 1.25 1.98 -10.87
N TYR A 249 2.35 2.68 -11.17
CA TYR A 249 3.31 2.19 -12.16
C TYR A 249 3.87 0.81 -11.76
N ALA A 250 4.31 0.66 -10.52
CA ALA A 250 4.96 -0.54 -9.98
C ALA A 250 4.08 -1.79 -10.06
N ILE A 251 2.83 -1.75 -9.56
CA ILE A 251 1.94 -2.91 -9.60
C ILE A 251 1.69 -3.38 -11.04
N ASN A 252 1.49 -2.43 -11.97
CA ASN A 252 1.26 -2.76 -13.38
C ASN A 252 2.53 -3.24 -14.08
N TYR A 253 3.70 -2.68 -13.71
CA TYR A 253 5.00 -3.15 -14.15
C TYR A 253 5.23 -4.60 -13.73
N GLY A 254 4.99 -4.95 -12.46
CA GLY A 254 5.17 -6.30 -11.94
C GLY A 254 4.30 -7.34 -12.66
N ILE A 255 3.03 -7.00 -12.90
CA ILE A 255 2.10 -7.86 -13.66
C ILE A 255 2.54 -8.00 -15.12
N LEU A 256 2.80 -6.89 -15.80
CA LEU A 256 3.15 -6.87 -17.23
C LEU A 256 4.41 -7.69 -17.51
N ASN A 257 5.44 -7.47 -16.67
CA ASN A 257 6.76 -8.09 -16.75
C ASN A 257 6.87 -9.41 -15.99
N ARG A 258 5.75 -9.99 -15.55
CA ARG A 258 5.68 -11.37 -15.03
C ARG A 258 6.62 -11.59 -13.83
N LYS A 259 6.70 -10.61 -12.93
CA LYS A 259 7.51 -10.68 -11.71
C LYS A 259 6.82 -11.51 -10.63
N GLY A 260 7.59 -12.11 -9.72
CA GLY A 260 7.08 -12.78 -8.52
C GLY A 260 6.00 -13.82 -8.81
N PHE A 261 4.84 -13.70 -8.17
CA PHE A 261 3.72 -14.63 -8.34
C PHE A 261 3.19 -14.68 -9.77
N TYR A 262 3.30 -13.57 -10.51
CA TYR A 262 2.89 -13.52 -11.90
C TYR A 262 3.84 -14.25 -12.84
N GLY A 263 4.99 -14.75 -12.39
CA GLY A 263 5.90 -15.52 -13.25
C GLY A 263 6.78 -16.47 -12.48
N GLU A 264 7.87 -15.95 -11.91
CA GLU A 264 8.97 -16.67 -11.28
C GLU A 264 8.51 -17.69 -10.21
N VAL A 265 7.42 -17.40 -9.51
CA VAL A 265 6.97 -18.21 -8.36
C VAL A 265 5.80 -19.13 -8.70
N ALA A 266 4.75 -18.59 -9.32
CA ALA A 266 3.47 -19.29 -9.46
C ALA A 266 2.82 -19.15 -10.84
N ASN A 267 3.44 -18.43 -11.79
CA ASN A 267 2.93 -18.24 -13.14
C ASN A 267 1.48 -17.69 -13.23
N MET A 268 1.02 -16.94 -12.23
CA MET A 268 -0.33 -16.38 -12.22
C MET A 268 -0.53 -15.42 -13.39
N ARG A 269 -1.71 -15.51 -14.04
CA ARG A 269 -2.01 -14.80 -15.29
C ARG A 269 -2.66 -13.45 -15.08
N SER A 270 -3.21 -13.20 -13.89
CA SER A 270 -3.94 -11.96 -13.59
C SER A 270 -3.92 -11.62 -12.11
N PRO A 271 -4.13 -10.34 -11.74
CA PRO A 271 -4.28 -9.95 -10.33
C PRO A 271 -5.47 -10.63 -9.64
N TYR A 272 -6.49 -11.09 -10.39
CA TYR A 272 -7.60 -11.85 -9.82
C TYR A 272 -7.20 -13.26 -9.37
N GLU A 273 -6.25 -13.88 -10.07
CA GLU A 273 -5.73 -15.19 -9.70
C GLU A 273 -4.90 -15.09 -8.42
N LEU A 274 -4.07 -14.05 -8.30
CA LEU A 274 -3.38 -13.75 -7.05
C LEU A 274 -4.37 -13.44 -5.92
N SER A 275 -5.37 -12.57 -6.17
CA SER A 275 -6.39 -12.24 -5.17
C SER A 275 -7.16 -13.46 -4.69
N SER A 276 -7.38 -14.48 -5.53
CA SER A 276 -8.07 -15.70 -5.10
C SER A 276 -7.28 -16.56 -4.10
N LYS A 277 -5.98 -16.26 -3.91
CA LYS A 277 -5.14 -16.94 -2.93
C LYS A 277 -5.20 -16.34 -1.53
N TYR A 278 -5.81 -15.16 -1.37
CA TYR A 278 -6.06 -14.54 -0.06
C TYR A 278 -7.36 -15.11 0.51
N LEU A 279 -7.30 -16.12 1.38
CA LEU A 279 -8.51 -16.76 1.89
C LEU A 279 -9.30 -15.85 2.84
N GLU A 280 -8.61 -15.06 3.68
CA GLU A 280 -9.27 -14.16 4.64
C GLU A 280 -9.86 -12.89 4.02
N HIS A 281 -9.37 -12.51 2.84
CA HIS A 281 -9.74 -11.26 2.16
C HIS A 281 -10.48 -11.49 0.83
N GLY A 282 -10.56 -12.75 0.38
CA GLY A 282 -11.32 -13.20 -0.79
C GLY A 282 -10.99 -12.45 -2.08
N GLN A 283 -11.92 -12.49 -3.04
CA GLN A 283 -11.86 -11.67 -4.26
C GLN A 283 -11.85 -10.14 -3.97
N GLY A 284 -11.89 -9.70 -2.71
CA GLY A 284 -11.85 -8.28 -2.33
C GLY A 284 -10.47 -7.64 -2.43
N MET A 285 -9.38 -8.43 -2.38
CA MET A 285 -8.02 -7.85 -2.43
C MET A 285 -7.73 -7.11 -3.73
N VAL A 286 -8.14 -7.66 -4.87
CA VAL A 286 -8.01 -6.95 -6.15
C VAL A 286 -8.86 -5.69 -6.21
N ASP A 287 -10.00 -5.63 -5.52
CA ASP A 287 -10.89 -4.46 -5.51
C ASP A 287 -10.23 -3.24 -4.86
N PHE A 288 -9.41 -3.46 -3.84
CA PHE A 288 -8.55 -2.43 -3.24
C PHE A 288 -7.44 -1.95 -4.19
N SER A 289 -7.05 -2.75 -5.17
CA SER A 289 -6.04 -2.40 -6.15
C SER A 289 -6.61 -1.68 -7.39
N LEU A 290 -7.92 -1.73 -7.64
CA LEU A 290 -8.52 -1.22 -8.88
C LEU A 290 -8.22 0.26 -9.17
N SER A 291 -8.14 1.08 -8.11
CA SER A 291 -7.80 2.51 -8.21
C SER A 291 -6.48 2.77 -8.93
N ILE A 292 -5.51 1.87 -8.76
CA ILE A 292 -4.15 1.98 -9.27
C ILE A 292 -3.79 0.90 -10.31
N LEU A 293 -4.67 -0.06 -10.58
CA LEU A 293 -4.50 -1.01 -11.69
C LEU A 293 -4.83 -0.33 -13.03
N HIS A 294 -4.07 -0.65 -14.07
CA HIS A 294 -4.42 -0.28 -15.42
C HIS A 294 -5.79 -0.89 -15.75
N TYR A 295 -6.71 -0.09 -16.28
CA TYR A 295 -8.12 -0.50 -16.45
C TYR A 295 -8.32 -1.74 -17.32
N ASN A 296 -7.37 -2.08 -18.20
CA ASN A 296 -7.40 -3.34 -18.96
C ASN A 296 -7.20 -4.60 -18.11
N TYR A 297 -6.66 -4.47 -16.90
CA TYR A 297 -6.63 -5.56 -15.92
C TYR A 297 -7.97 -5.76 -15.21
N TRP A 298 -8.94 -4.84 -15.34
CA TRP A 298 -10.25 -5.00 -14.71
C TRP A 298 -11.09 -6.04 -15.45
N LYS A 299 -11.95 -6.79 -14.73
CA LYS A 299 -12.97 -7.67 -15.35
C LYS A 299 -13.84 -6.91 -16.37
N LYS A 300 -14.14 -5.63 -16.11
CA LYS A 300 -14.94 -4.75 -16.97
C LYS A 300 -14.21 -3.40 -17.21
N PRO A 301 -13.26 -3.32 -18.17
CA PRO A 301 -12.43 -2.13 -18.40
C PRO A 301 -13.22 -0.84 -18.70
N LYS A 302 -14.42 -0.97 -19.26
CA LYS A 302 -15.32 0.16 -19.58
C LYS A 302 -15.89 0.86 -18.35
N LEU A 303 -15.84 0.24 -17.17
CA LEU A 303 -16.31 0.83 -15.90
C LEU A 303 -15.25 1.70 -15.21
N ALA A 304 -14.01 1.66 -15.69
CA ALA A 304 -12.97 2.56 -15.20
C ALA A 304 -13.23 3.97 -15.74
N THR A 305 -13.30 4.92 -14.82
CA THR A 305 -13.54 6.35 -15.04
C THR A 305 -12.46 7.17 -14.32
N LYS A 306 -12.36 8.46 -14.64
CA LYS A 306 -11.45 9.38 -13.93
C LYS A 306 -11.77 9.53 -12.43
N LYS A 307 -12.95 9.13 -11.97
CA LYS A 307 -13.39 9.24 -10.57
C LYS A 307 -12.99 8.03 -9.74
N ASN A 308 -12.66 6.90 -10.37
CA ASN A 308 -12.38 5.63 -9.69
C ASN A 308 -11.13 4.91 -10.23
N ASN A 309 -10.36 5.54 -11.13
CA ASN A 309 -9.10 5.00 -11.62
C ASN A 309 -8.09 6.10 -11.98
N ILE A 310 -6.88 6.00 -11.45
CA ILE A 310 -5.83 7.02 -11.65
C ILE A 310 -5.32 7.04 -13.10
N TYR A 311 -5.23 5.90 -13.79
CA TYR A 311 -4.82 5.86 -15.21
C TYR A 311 -5.76 6.67 -16.09
N ARG A 312 -7.07 6.48 -15.91
CA ARG A 312 -8.09 7.26 -16.64
C ARG A 312 -8.00 8.75 -16.35
N TYR A 313 -7.72 9.12 -15.11
CA TYR A 313 -7.58 10.52 -14.73
C TYR A 313 -6.35 11.17 -15.40
N LEU A 314 -5.18 10.52 -15.32
CA LEU A 314 -3.93 11.05 -15.90
C LEU A 314 -3.94 11.06 -17.44
N GLU A 315 -4.49 10.03 -18.09
CA GLU A 315 -4.65 10.00 -19.56
C GLU A 315 -5.40 11.24 -20.06
N GLN A 316 -6.49 11.62 -19.37
CA GLN A 316 -7.29 12.78 -19.75
C GLN A 316 -6.52 14.10 -19.61
N ILE A 317 -5.80 14.30 -18.49
CA ILE A 317 -5.09 15.56 -18.29
C ILE A 317 -3.94 15.73 -19.29
N ASN A 318 -3.23 14.65 -19.60
CA ASN A 318 -2.14 14.69 -20.57
C ASN A 318 -2.64 14.95 -22.01
N GLN A 319 -3.88 14.56 -22.35
CA GLN A 319 -4.50 14.90 -23.64
C GLN A 319 -4.87 16.38 -23.75
N ASN A 320 -5.35 16.99 -22.68
CA ASN A 320 -5.76 18.40 -22.65
C ASN A 320 -4.58 19.40 -22.71
N LYS A 321 -3.34 18.91 -22.79
CA LYS A 321 -2.11 19.72 -22.88
C LYS A 321 -1.48 19.74 -24.28
N LYS A 322 -2.05 19.02 -25.23
CA LYS A 322 -1.68 19.07 -26.65
C LYS A 322 -2.55 20.10 -27.37
#